data_AF-A0A4Z1GCT6-F1
#
_entry.id   AF-A0A4Z1GCT6-F1
#
_cell.length_a   1.000
_cell.length_b   1.000
_cell.length_c   1.000
_cell.angle_alpha   90.00
_cell.angle_beta   90.00
_cell.angle_gamma   90.00
#
_symmetry.space_group_name_H-M   'P 1'
#
loop_
_entity.id
_entity.type
_entity.pdbx_description
1 polymer ?
#
loop_
_entity_poly.entity_id
_entity_poly.type
_entity_poly.pdbx_seq_one_letter_code
_entity_poly.pdbx_strand_id
1 'polypeptide(L)'
;MSRLAWWTMTKGKVMEGVFAINKPTGRSSAQIVRDLQHHFNPSELFAPYIQIETRNRENEWHNQKQRRRKSGKRVQVKIGHGGTLDPLATGVLIAGVGKGTKELGNFLLCTKTYETTVLFGAATDTYDKDGKLLKRAPYEHITREMVEKGLAKYRGKFMQLPPLFSALKMNGKPLYEYAREGKEIPKEIERRPVDVSELELLEWYEGGEHEWKAPTEEAGYAEVNVAAKLWKQERAEPASNGKEAENERALEDFESRKRKMGDDQDDLVLEKPTKKVKEEVEEENEDAMMSGGLSSDKTPIEDQPIPSKEDVKKGPPAAKIRMTVSSGFYVRSLCHDLGADLGSAGLMTSLVRVRQGQFELGKNVLDYDDLEKGEEVWGPQVEKYLDEWNALSNAEKVTKTETGAESTTETAAAPSVEEAPAAEAEIKDETIEIQQEKNETTDIKEEKDEMTESKEEKADA
;
A
#
# COMPACT_ATOMS: atom_id res chain seq x y z
N MET A 1 -21.43 37.32 22.61
CA MET A 1 -20.00 37.08 22.91
C MET A 1 -19.78 35.58 23.00
N SER A 2 -18.73 34.95 22.48
CA SER A 2 -17.81 35.33 21.40
C SER A 2 -17.20 34.02 20.84
N ARG A 3 -17.37 33.72 19.54
CA ARG A 3 -16.79 32.53 18.87
C ARG A 3 -16.45 32.74 17.38
N LEU A 4 -15.97 33.93 17.02
CA LEU A 4 -14.99 34.05 15.93
C LEU A 4 -13.68 34.52 16.57
N ALA A 5 -12.85 33.57 16.97
CA ALA A 5 -11.44 33.86 17.24
C ALA A 5 -10.79 34.04 15.86
N TRP A 6 -10.33 35.26 15.55
CA TRP A 6 -9.66 35.54 14.28
C TRP A 6 -8.36 34.76 14.22
N TRP A 7 -8.38 33.66 13.45
CA TRP A 7 -7.21 32.86 13.20
C TRP A 7 -6.32 33.56 12.17
N THR A 8 -5.32 34.29 12.64
CA THR A 8 -4.30 34.90 11.79
C THR A 8 -3.23 33.88 11.46
N MET A 9 -3.12 33.48 10.18
CA MET A 9 -1.99 32.69 9.66
C MET A 9 -0.66 33.24 10.19
N THR A 10 0.28 32.36 10.56
CA THR A 10 1.56 32.79 11.16
C THR A 10 2.53 33.37 10.11
N LYS A 11 2.27 34.62 9.72
CA LYS A 11 2.97 35.34 8.64
C LYS A 11 4.49 35.20 8.71
N GLY A 12 5.07 34.59 7.67
CA GLY A 12 6.52 34.41 7.51
C GLY A 12 7.08 33.07 8.01
N LYS A 13 6.26 32.24 8.65
CA LYS A 13 6.64 30.86 9.02
C LYS A 13 6.75 29.97 7.77
N VAL A 14 7.69 29.03 7.79
CA VAL A 14 7.89 28.07 6.70
C VAL A 14 7.14 26.79 7.02
N MET A 15 6.07 26.51 6.27
CA MET A 15 5.21 25.35 6.52
C MET A 15 5.75 24.10 5.82
N GLU A 16 6.20 23.14 6.63
CA GLU A 16 6.71 21.83 6.22
C GLU A 16 6.28 20.79 7.26
N GLY A 17 6.15 19.52 6.88
CA GLY A 17 5.69 18.44 7.77
C GLY A 17 4.86 17.39 7.05
N VAL A 18 4.08 16.61 7.78
CA VAL A 18 3.20 15.57 7.24
C VAL A 18 1.77 15.79 7.73
N PHE A 19 0.81 15.67 6.82
CA PHE A 19 -0.63 15.66 7.13
C PHE A 19 -1.30 14.53 6.32
N ALA A 20 -2.63 14.43 6.41
CA ALA A 20 -3.40 13.52 5.57
C ALA A 20 -4.60 14.22 4.94
N ILE A 21 -5.01 13.74 3.76
CA ILE A 21 -6.18 14.20 3.01
C ILE A 21 -7.12 13.01 2.71
N ASN A 22 -8.41 13.24 2.76
CA ASN A 22 -9.45 12.28 2.40
C ASN A 22 -9.54 12.17 0.87
N LYS A 23 -8.88 11.17 0.29
CA LYS A 23 -8.88 10.97 -1.16
C LYS A 23 -10.31 10.67 -1.66
N PRO A 24 -10.85 11.40 -2.64
CA PRO A 24 -12.11 11.06 -3.31
C PRO A 24 -11.93 9.91 -4.32
N THR A 25 -13.03 9.29 -4.73
CA THR A 25 -13.01 8.23 -5.76
C THR A 25 -12.68 8.80 -7.15
N GLY A 26 -12.28 7.94 -8.09
CA GLY A 26 -11.92 8.29 -9.47
C GLY A 26 -10.55 8.98 -9.65
N ARG A 27 -10.08 9.79 -8.70
CA ARG A 27 -8.75 10.43 -8.76
C ARG A 27 -7.63 9.43 -8.44
N SER A 28 -6.46 9.55 -9.06
CA SER A 28 -5.26 8.77 -8.67
C SER A 28 -4.53 9.42 -7.48
N SER A 29 -3.70 8.66 -6.73
CA SER A 29 -2.91 9.25 -5.64
C SER A 29 -1.95 10.36 -6.12
N ALA A 30 -1.40 10.22 -7.33
CA ALA A 30 -0.59 11.25 -7.96
C ALA A 30 -1.41 12.46 -8.41
N GLN A 31 -2.69 12.28 -8.77
CA GLN A 31 -3.59 13.40 -9.04
C GLN A 31 -3.78 14.27 -7.79
N ILE A 32 -4.00 13.66 -6.61
CA ILE A 32 -4.13 14.44 -5.36
C ILE A 32 -2.88 15.27 -5.05
N VAL A 33 -1.67 14.75 -5.36
CA VAL A 33 -0.42 15.54 -5.24
C VAL A 33 -0.39 16.71 -6.23
N ARG A 34 -0.86 16.53 -7.47
CA ARG A 34 -1.02 17.61 -8.47
C ARG A 34 -2.06 18.64 -8.02
N ASP A 35 -3.18 18.20 -7.45
CA ASP A 35 -4.26 19.04 -6.93
C ASP A 35 -3.76 19.88 -5.75
N LEU A 36 -3.14 19.25 -4.74
CA LEU A 36 -2.50 19.96 -3.61
C LEU A 36 -1.47 20.99 -4.09
N GLN A 37 -0.64 20.67 -5.09
CA GLN A 37 0.28 21.65 -5.68
C GLN A 37 -0.45 22.79 -6.40
N HIS A 38 -1.62 22.55 -7.01
CA HIS A 38 -2.42 23.61 -7.62
C HIS A 38 -2.90 24.64 -6.59
N HIS A 39 -3.39 24.19 -5.43
CA HIS A 39 -3.88 25.06 -4.36
C HIS A 39 -2.75 25.68 -3.50
N PHE A 40 -1.65 24.95 -3.25
CA PHE A 40 -0.57 25.40 -2.36
C PHE A 40 0.43 26.35 -3.06
N ASN A 41 0.65 26.24 -4.38
CA ASN A 41 1.60 27.11 -5.09
C ASN A 41 1.25 28.61 -5.12
N PRO A 42 -0.02 29.04 -5.26
CA PRO A 42 -0.41 30.46 -5.22
C PRO A 42 -0.73 30.99 -3.81
N SER A 43 -0.66 30.15 -2.78
CA SER A 43 -1.23 30.39 -1.45
C SER A 43 -0.39 31.32 -0.56
N GLU A 44 -1.03 32.06 0.37
CA GLU A 44 -0.33 32.86 1.38
C GLU A 44 0.45 31.98 2.37
N LEU A 45 -0.14 30.86 2.82
CA LEU A 45 0.44 29.91 3.78
C LEU A 45 1.79 29.35 3.31
N PHE A 46 1.92 29.04 2.02
CA PHE A 46 3.15 28.49 1.45
C PHE A 46 4.01 29.52 0.71
N ALA A 47 3.60 30.79 0.62
CA ALA A 47 4.43 31.86 0.05
C ALA A 47 5.83 31.96 0.69
N PRO A 48 6.03 31.82 2.02
CA PRO A 48 7.37 31.83 2.62
C PRO A 48 8.27 30.67 2.13
N TYR A 49 7.69 29.49 1.90
CA TYR A 49 8.41 28.34 1.33
C TYR A 49 8.87 28.63 -0.11
N ILE A 50 7.96 29.12 -0.95
CA ILE A 50 8.25 29.48 -2.35
C ILE A 50 9.31 30.60 -2.44
N GLN A 51 9.29 31.59 -1.54
CA GLN A 51 10.29 32.66 -1.47
C GLN A 51 11.69 32.14 -1.12
N ILE A 52 11.80 31.22 -0.15
CA ILE A 52 13.07 30.63 0.25
C ILE A 52 13.64 29.75 -0.87
N GLU A 53 12.83 28.88 -1.46
CA GLU A 53 13.26 28.05 -2.60
C GLU A 53 13.65 28.88 -3.82
N THR A 54 12.97 30.01 -4.07
CA THR A 54 13.36 30.95 -5.12
C THR A 54 14.73 31.58 -4.84
N ARG A 55 14.99 32.03 -3.61
CA ARG A 55 16.28 32.60 -3.20
C ARG A 55 17.43 31.57 -3.26
N ASN A 56 17.19 30.34 -2.79
CA ASN A 56 18.13 29.22 -2.90
C ASN A 56 18.51 28.98 -4.37
N ARG A 57 17.50 29.00 -5.26
CA ARG A 57 17.60 28.81 -6.71
C ARG A 57 18.27 29.95 -7.47
N GLU A 58 18.30 31.16 -6.91
CA GLU A 58 19.05 32.29 -7.44
C GLU A 58 20.55 32.14 -7.14
N ASN A 59 20.87 31.67 -5.94
CA ASN A 59 22.23 31.43 -5.43
C ASN A 59 22.92 30.16 -5.97
N GLU A 60 22.23 29.35 -6.79
CA GLU A 60 22.80 28.18 -7.47
C GLU A 60 24.08 28.48 -8.26
N TRP A 61 25.07 27.58 -8.14
CA TRP A 61 26.28 27.64 -8.96
C TRP A 61 25.93 27.50 -10.45
N HIS A 62 26.68 28.19 -11.31
CA HIS A 62 26.43 28.29 -12.76
C HIS A 62 26.06 26.95 -13.44
N ASN A 63 26.77 25.87 -13.11
CA ASN A 63 26.56 24.54 -13.68
C ASN A 63 25.23 23.89 -13.24
N GLN A 64 24.78 24.12 -12.01
CA GLN A 64 23.44 23.70 -11.54
C GLN A 64 22.37 24.51 -12.29
N LYS A 65 22.54 25.84 -12.34
CA LYS A 65 21.67 26.79 -13.04
C LYS A 65 21.51 26.44 -14.53
N GLN A 66 22.58 25.99 -15.20
CA GLN A 66 22.52 25.47 -16.58
C GLN A 66 21.75 24.16 -16.71
N ARG A 67 22.08 23.12 -15.91
CA ARG A 67 21.37 21.82 -15.92
C ARG A 67 19.86 22.03 -15.70
N ARG A 68 19.52 22.89 -14.75
CA ARG A 68 18.15 23.25 -14.40
C ARG A 68 17.41 24.00 -15.50
N ARG A 69 18.06 24.96 -16.18
CA ARG A 69 17.44 25.67 -17.33
C ARG A 69 17.10 24.72 -18.48
N LYS A 70 17.89 23.65 -18.69
CA LYS A 70 17.53 22.57 -19.64
C LYS A 70 16.31 21.73 -19.18
N SER A 71 16.08 21.62 -17.87
CA SER A 71 15.00 20.80 -17.30
C SER A 71 13.64 21.52 -17.17
N GLY A 72 13.58 22.86 -17.30
CA GLY A 72 12.32 23.62 -17.28
C GLY A 72 11.50 23.67 -15.98
N LYS A 73 11.74 22.79 -14.99
CA LYS A 73 10.97 22.70 -13.73
C LYS A 73 10.84 24.07 -13.04
N ARG A 74 9.60 24.51 -12.75
CA ARG A 74 9.30 25.78 -12.03
C ARG A 74 9.68 25.68 -10.55
N VAL A 75 9.53 26.76 -9.77
CA VAL A 75 9.50 26.65 -8.29
C VAL A 75 8.07 26.26 -7.92
N GLN A 76 7.94 25.30 -7.01
CA GLN A 76 6.67 24.79 -6.52
C GLN A 76 6.87 24.18 -5.13
N VAL A 77 5.81 24.06 -4.35
CA VAL A 77 5.84 23.36 -3.05
C VAL A 77 6.20 21.89 -3.31
N LYS A 78 7.25 21.37 -2.65
CA LYS A 78 7.55 19.93 -2.74
C LYS A 78 6.49 19.18 -1.94
N ILE A 79 5.73 18.31 -2.63
CA ILE A 79 4.71 17.44 -2.04
C ILE A 79 4.94 16.01 -2.55
N GLY A 80 4.80 15.02 -1.68
CA GLY A 80 4.78 13.59 -1.99
C GLY A 80 3.75 12.84 -1.13
N HIS A 81 3.50 11.55 -1.39
CA HIS A 81 2.47 10.78 -0.67
C HIS A 81 2.99 9.52 0.03
N GLY A 82 2.50 9.24 1.24
CA GLY A 82 2.95 8.18 2.15
C GLY A 82 2.38 6.78 1.85
N GLY A 83 2.25 6.43 0.56
CA GLY A 83 1.72 5.13 0.12
C GLY A 83 0.40 5.24 -0.65
N THR A 84 0.38 4.62 -1.83
CA THR A 84 -0.67 4.70 -2.84
C THR A 84 -2.03 4.18 -2.34
N LEU A 85 -3.09 4.75 -2.91
CA LEU A 85 -4.44 4.19 -3.02
C LEU A 85 -4.81 4.05 -4.51
N ASP A 86 -5.55 2.98 -4.81
CA ASP A 86 -6.13 2.74 -6.14
C ASP A 86 -7.12 3.87 -6.53
N PRO A 87 -7.37 4.10 -7.84
CA PRO A 87 -8.24 5.20 -8.28
C PRO A 87 -9.65 5.15 -7.69
N LEU A 88 -10.29 3.98 -7.67
CA LEU A 88 -11.63 3.80 -7.10
C LEU A 88 -11.69 3.97 -5.57
N ALA A 89 -10.57 3.78 -4.88
CA ALA A 89 -10.50 3.73 -3.42
C ALA A 89 -10.54 5.14 -2.82
N THR A 90 -11.10 5.27 -1.62
CA THR A 90 -11.25 6.54 -0.91
C THR A 90 -10.50 6.53 0.43
N GLY A 91 -10.49 7.66 1.13
CA GLY A 91 -10.01 7.74 2.50
C GLY A 91 -8.56 8.23 2.64
N VAL A 92 -7.92 7.88 3.76
CA VAL A 92 -6.66 8.49 4.22
C VAL A 92 -5.52 8.34 3.21
N LEU A 93 -5.15 9.44 2.56
CA LEU A 93 -3.91 9.58 1.80
C LEU A 93 -2.97 10.53 2.55
N ILE A 94 -1.87 9.99 3.07
CA ILE A 94 -0.85 10.79 3.78
C ILE A 94 -0.06 11.61 2.77
N ALA A 95 0.12 12.90 3.04
CA ALA A 95 0.85 13.86 2.21
C ALA A 95 1.97 14.54 3.01
N GLY A 96 3.18 14.54 2.47
CA GLY A 96 4.37 15.15 3.07
C GLY A 96 4.78 16.40 2.30
N VAL A 97 5.04 17.49 3.02
CA VAL A 97 5.36 18.82 2.46
C VAL A 97 6.78 19.23 2.85
N GLY A 98 7.57 19.68 1.87
CA GLY A 98 8.95 20.12 2.07
C GLY A 98 9.82 19.01 2.67
N LYS A 99 10.52 19.30 3.78
CA LYS A 99 11.26 18.31 4.59
C LYS A 99 10.41 17.09 4.96
N GLY A 100 9.10 17.26 5.16
CA GLY A 100 8.18 16.17 5.48
C GLY A 100 8.07 15.08 4.41
N THR A 101 8.52 15.32 3.17
CA THR A 101 8.61 14.24 2.17
C THR A 101 9.55 13.11 2.59
N LYS A 102 10.52 13.37 3.48
CA LYS A 102 11.48 12.36 3.96
C LYS A 102 10.86 11.35 4.92
N GLU A 103 9.81 11.74 5.64
CA GLU A 103 9.14 10.90 6.64
C GLU A 103 8.16 9.89 6.00
N LEU A 104 7.88 10.04 4.70
CA LEU A 104 6.87 9.25 3.97
C LEU A 104 7.18 7.75 3.93
N GLY A 105 8.46 7.36 3.96
CA GLY A 105 8.89 5.97 4.03
C GLY A 105 8.39 5.25 5.30
N ASN A 106 8.29 5.96 6.43
CA ASN A 106 7.82 5.40 7.70
C ASN A 106 6.34 4.98 7.60
N PHE A 107 5.51 5.77 6.92
CA PHE A 107 4.09 5.48 6.69
C PHE A 107 3.85 4.33 5.72
N LEU A 108 4.83 3.95 4.90
CA LEU A 108 4.75 2.71 4.14
C LEU A 108 4.69 1.51 5.08
N LEU A 109 5.39 1.50 6.22
CA LEU A 109 5.49 0.38 7.16
C LEU A 109 4.29 0.26 8.12
N CYS A 110 3.68 1.38 8.52
CA CYS A 110 2.61 1.37 9.53
C CYS A 110 1.38 0.53 9.15
N THR A 111 0.62 0.06 10.15
CA THR A 111 -0.66 -0.62 9.93
C THR A 111 -1.71 0.30 9.31
N LYS A 112 -2.64 -0.30 8.57
CA LYS A 112 -3.67 0.37 7.77
C LYS A 112 -5.01 -0.31 8.05
N THR A 113 -6.06 0.47 8.29
CA THR A 113 -7.42 -0.05 8.49
C THR A 113 -8.27 0.29 7.26
N TYR A 114 -8.91 -0.71 6.69
CA TYR A 114 -9.74 -0.61 5.50
C TYR A 114 -11.15 -1.12 5.75
N GLU A 115 -12.12 -0.51 5.08
CA GLU A 115 -13.44 -1.08 4.83
C GLU A 115 -13.61 -1.29 3.32
N THR A 116 -14.16 -2.43 2.92
CA THR A 116 -14.28 -2.82 1.50
C THR A 116 -15.56 -3.59 1.27
N THR A 117 -16.11 -3.50 0.05
CA THR A 117 -17.24 -4.34 -0.37
C THR A 117 -16.77 -5.37 -1.38
N VAL A 118 -17.01 -6.65 -1.07
CA VAL A 118 -16.83 -7.78 -1.97
C VAL A 118 -18.16 -8.08 -2.64
N LEU A 119 -18.17 -8.16 -3.98
CA LEU A 119 -19.29 -8.67 -4.77
C LEU A 119 -18.93 -10.06 -5.29
N PHE A 120 -19.81 -11.03 -5.10
CA PHE A 120 -19.57 -12.42 -5.51
C PHE A 120 -20.12 -12.73 -6.92
N GLY A 121 -19.76 -13.90 -7.47
CA GLY A 121 -20.30 -14.39 -8.74
C GLY A 121 -19.61 -13.85 -10.01
N ALA A 122 -18.59 -13.02 -9.89
CA ALA A 122 -17.81 -12.49 -11.03
C ALA A 122 -16.34 -12.25 -10.65
N ALA A 123 -15.44 -12.36 -11.63
CA ALA A 123 -14.05 -11.92 -11.51
C ALA A 123 -13.64 -11.05 -12.70
N THR A 124 -12.76 -10.10 -12.42
CA THR A 124 -12.18 -9.14 -13.38
C THR A 124 -10.66 -9.26 -13.45
N ASP A 125 -10.03 -8.66 -14.45
CA ASP A 125 -8.57 -8.64 -14.61
C ASP A 125 -7.82 -7.79 -13.57
N THR A 126 -8.45 -6.71 -13.07
CA THR A 126 -7.93 -5.85 -12.00
C THR A 126 -8.18 -6.37 -10.57
N TYR A 127 -9.07 -7.36 -10.44
CA TYR A 127 -9.71 -7.82 -9.19
C TYR A 127 -10.63 -6.76 -8.53
N ASP A 128 -11.03 -5.72 -9.27
CA ASP A 128 -11.99 -4.69 -8.85
C ASP A 128 -13.05 -4.39 -9.93
N LYS A 129 -14.01 -3.52 -9.60
CA LYS A 129 -15.11 -3.11 -10.50
C LYS A 129 -14.72 -2.20 -11.68
N ASP A 130 -13.46 -1.75 -11.78
CA ASP A 130 -12.99 -0.89 -12.87
C ASP A 130 -12.25 -1.71 -13.96
N GLY A 131 -12.08 -3.02 -13.75
CA GLY A 131 -11.53 -3.97 -14.72
C GLY A 131 -12.58 -4.63 -15.61
N LYS A 132 -12.11 -5.43 -16.56
CA LYS A 132 -12.94 -6.17 -17.52
C LYS A 132 -13.33 -7.54 -16.97
N LEU A 133 -14.53 -8.00 -17.31
CA LEU A 133 -15.07 -9.28 -16.87
C LEU A 133 -14.31 -10.46 -17.52
N LEU A 134 -13.67 -11.29 -16.69
CA LEU A 134 -12.99 -12.51 -17.12
C LEU A 134 -13.92 -13.74 -17.11
N LYS A 135 -14.77 -13.84 -16.08
CA LYS A 135 -15.68 -14.97 -15.86
C LYS A 135 -16.82 -14.59 -14.92
N ARG A 136 -17.96 -15.25 -15.10
CA ARG A 136 -19.04 -15.35 -14.09
C ARG A 136 -18.95 -16.71 -13.41
N ALA A 137 -19.44 -16.82 -12.17
CA ALA A 137 -19.44 -18.04 -11.37
C ALA A 137 -20.76 -18.18 -10.61
N PRO A 138 -21.17 -19.40 -10.20
CA PRO A 138 -22.33 -19.59 -9.32
C PRO A 138 -22.16 -18.84 -8.00
N TYR A 139 -23.25 -18.25 -7.49
CA TYR A 139 -23.25 -17.48 -6.24
C TYR A 139 -24.47 -17.76 -5.34
N GLU A 140 -25.46 -18.51 -5.83
CA GLU A 140 -26.71 -18.85 -5.15
C GLU A 140 -26.47 -19.66 -3.86
N HIS A 141 -25.31 -20.32 -3.75
CA HIS A 141 -24.91 -21.11 -2.59
C HIS A 141 -24.17 -20.31 -1.51
N ILE A 142 -23.84 -19.04 -1.73
CA ILE A 142 -23.01 -18.24 -0.82
C ILE A 142 -23.89 -17.62 0.26
N THR A 143 -23.77 -18.10 1.50
CA THR A 143 -24.45 -17.52 2.66
C THR A 143 -23.51 -16.62 3.48
N ARG A 144 -24.11 -15.80 4.35
CA ARG A 144 -23.41 -15.01 5.35
C ARG A 144 -22.43 -15.85 6.18
N GLU A 145 -22.87 -17.00 6.68
CA GLU A 145 -22.08 -17.88 7.56
C GLU A 145 -20.90 -18.50 6.81
N MET A 146 -21.06 -18.80 5.52
CA MET A 146 -19.96 -19.23 4.66
C MET A 146 -18.90 -18.13 4.52
N VAL A 147 -19.31 -16.87 4.36
CA VAL A 147 -18.37 -15.73 4.32
C VAL A 147 -17.69 -15.52 5.68
N GLU A 148 -18.43 -15.47 6.79
CA GLU A 148 -17.86 -15.30 8.14
C GLU A 148 -16.83 -16.39 8.48
N LYS A 149 -17.13 -17.65 8.12
CA LYS A 149 -16.19 -18.77 8.25
C LYS A 149 -15.02 -18.68 7.26
N GLY A 150 -15.29 -18.27 6.02
CA GLY A 150 -14.29 -18.10 4.97
C GLY A 150 -13.25 -17.02 5.27
N LEU A 151 -13.64 -15.95 5.96
CA LEU A 151 -12.75 -14.89 6.43
C LEU A 151 -11.75 -15.36 7.49
N ALA A 152 -12.08 -16.39 8.29
CA ALA A 152 -11.27 -16.78 9.45
C ALA A 152 -9.83 -17.21 9.11
N LYS A 153 -9.62 -17.80 7.92
CA LYS A 153 -8.30 -18.25 7.42
C LYS A 153 -7.37 -17.09 6.99
N TYR A 154 -7.90 -15.88 6.80
CA TYR A 154 -7.15 -14.68 6.43
C TYR A 154 -6.82 -13.79 7.64
N ARG A 155 -6.91 -14.33 8.86
CA ARG A 155 -6.48 -13.66 10.10
C ARG A 155 -5.06 -14.09 10.47
N GLY A 156 -4.26 -13.16 10.99
CA GLY A 156 -2.84 -13.38 11.27
C GLY A 156 -1.96 -13.41 10.02
N LYS A 157 -0.82 -14.11 10.10
CA LYS A 157 0.25 -14.09 9.09
C LYS A 157 0.07 -15.13 7.99
N PHE A 158 0.13 -14.73 6.73
CA PHE A 158 0.10 -15.64 5.57
C PHE A 158 0.82 -15.09 4.33
N MET A 159 0.95 -15.92 3.28
CA MET A 159 1.66 -15.60 2.03
C MET A 159 0.70 -15.25 0.88
N GLN A 160 0.39 -13.96 0.71
CA GLN A 160 -0.52 -13.44 -0.31
C GLN A 160 0.18 -13.27 -1.68
N LEU A 161 -0.54 -13.51 -2.78
CA LEU A 161 -0.07 -13.20 -4.13
C LEU A 161 -0.49 -11.76 -4.52
N PRO A 162 0.44 -10.86 -4.84
CA PRO A 162 0.12 -9.52 -5.35
C PRO A 162 -0.66 -9.57 -6.68
N PRO A 163 -1.64 -8.68 -6.91
CA PRO A 163 -2.36 -8.62 -8.17
C PRO A 163 -1.47 -7.99 -9.26
N LEU A 164 -1.70 -8.37 -10.52
CA LEU A 164 -0.94 -7.86 -11.66
C LEU A 164 -1.05 -6.35 -11.81
N PHE A 165 -2.25 -5.79 -11.63
CA PHE A 165 -2.49 -4.34 -11.64
C PHE A 165 -2.04 -3.70 -10.32
N SER A 166 -0.75 -3.77 -10.04
CA SER A 166 -0.10 -3.18 -8.85
C SER A 166 1.11 -2.33 -9.22
N ALA A 167 1.49 -1.41 -8.32
CA ALA A 167 2.65 -0.53 -8.46
C ALA A 167 4.00 -1.21 -8.13
N LEU A 168 4.01 -2.53 -7.96
CA LEU A 168 5.23 -3.31 -7.73
C LEU A 168 6.14 -3.21 -8.97
N LYS A 169 7.39 -2.75 -8.79
CA LYS A 169 8.40 -2.70 -9.87
C LYS A 169 9.00 -4.09 -10.09
N MET A 170 9.02 -4.57 -11.34
CA MET A 170 9.79 -5.71 -11.83
C MET A 170 10.76 -5.20 -12.91
N ASN A 171 12.06 -5.51 -12.80
CA ASN A 171 13.13 -4.95 -13.65
C ASN A 171 13.06 -3.41 -13.79
N GLY A 172 12.69 -2.71 -12.70
CA GLY A 172 12.51 -1.26 -12.64
C GLY A 172 11.14 -0.72 -13.08
N LYS A 173 10.35 -1.50 -13.84
CA LYS A 173 9.06 -1.08 -14.41
C LYS A 173 7.87 -1.61 -13.59
N PRO A 174 6.80 -0.82 -13.31
CA PRO A 174 5.62 -1.29 -12.57
C PRO A 174 4.83 -2.41 -13.28
N LEU A 175 4.31 -3.38 -12.54
CA LEU A 175 3.52 -4.50 -13.09
C LEU A 175 2.27 -4.04 -13.87
N TYR A 176 1.56 -3.00 -13.41
CA TYR A 176 0.41 -2.45 -14.14
C TYR A 176 0.75 -1.96 -15.56
N GLU A 177 2.02 -1.64 -15.85
CA GLU A 177 2.45 -1.20 -17.18
C GLU A 177 2.77 -2.38 -18.11
N TYR A 178 3.16 -3.53 -17.58
CA TYR A 178 3.24 -4.77 -18.36
C TYR A 178 1.83 -5.22 -18.77
N ALA A 179 0.88 -5.19 -17.82
CA ALA A 179 -0.53 -5.51 -18.07
C ALA A 179 -1.14 -4.63 -19.17
N ARG A 180 -1.03 -3.30 -19.05
CA ARG A 180 -1.57 -2.34 -20.02
C ARG A 180 -0.90 -2.38 -21.40
N GLU A 181 0.33 -2.87 -21.49
CA GLU A 181 1.03 -3.08 -22.77
C GLU A 181 0.78 -4.47 -23.37
N GLY A 182 -0.02 -5.34 -22.70
CA GLY A 182 -0.24 -6.73 -23.12
C GLY A 182 1.03 -7.59 -23.11
N LYS A 183 2.06 -7.18 -22.35
CA LYS A 183 3.38 -7.81 -22.34
C LYS A 183 3.51 -8.84 -21.24
N GLU A 184 4.19 -9.93 -21.56
CA GLU A 184 4.53 -10.95 -20.59
C GLU A 184 5.46 -10.38 -19.51
N ILE A 185 5.20 -10.75 -18.25
CA ILE A 185 6.03 -10.36 -17.12
C ILE A 185 7.38 -11.12 -17.18
N PRO A 186 8.54 -10.45 -17.04
CA PRO A 186 9.85 -11.11 -17.18
C PRO A 186 10.15 -12.24 -16.18
N LYS A 187 9.38 -12.33 -15.10
CA LYS A 187 9.42 -13.37 -14.06
C LYS A 187 8.01 -13.56 -13.50
N GLU A 188 7.78 -14.69 -12.84
CA GLU A 188 6.57 -14.92 -12.05
C GLU A 188 6.46 -13.96 -10.86
N ILE A 189 5.24 -13.76 -10.31
CA ILE A 189 5.03 -12.84 -9.19
C ILE A 189 5.31 -13.59 -7.87
N GLU A 190 6.32 -13.15 -7.12
CA GLU A 190 6.62 -13.70 -5.79
C GLU A 190 5.48 -13.40 -4.79
N ARG A 191 4.96 -14.46 -4.12
CA ARG A 191 4.08 -14.31 -2.95
C ARG A 191 4.82 -13.55 -1.83
N ARG A 192 4.08 -12.81 -1.01
CA ARG A 192 4.64 -11.93 0.04
C ARG A 192 4.03 -12.20 1.40
N PRO A 193 4.82 -12.11 2.49
CA PRO A 193 4.28 -12.20 3.82
C PRO A 193 3.41 -10.97 4.10
N VAL A 194 2.21 -11.22 4.59
CA VAL A 194 1.27 -10.21 5.07
C VAL A 194 0.74 -10.63 6.43
N ASP A 195 0.18 -9.67 7.18
CA ASP A 195 -0.38 -9.90 8.51
C ASP A 195 -1.70 -9.12 8.65
N VAL A 196 -2.70 -9.75 9.26
CA VAL A 196 -4.07 -9.24 9.38
C VAL A 196 -4.51 -9.38 10.83
N SER A 197 -4.30 -8.30 11.61
CA SER A 197 -4.57 -8.27 13.05
C SER A 197 -6.07 -8.24 13.36
N GLU A 198 -6.88 -7.66 12.48
CA GLU A 198 -8.34 -7.57 12.60
C GLU A 198 -8.96 -7.91 11.23
N LEU A 199 -10.03 -8.72 11.21
CA LEU A 199 -10.83 -9.00 10.02
C LEU A 199 -12.25 -9.40 10.41
N GLU A 200 -13.24 -8.62 10.02
CA GLU A 200 -14.63 -8.72 10.46
C GLU A 200 -15.60 -8.52 9.29
N LEU A 201 -16.75 -9.20 9.33
CA LEU A 201 -17.89 -8.88 8.48
C LEU A 201 -18.71 -7.78 9.17
N LEU A 202 -18.87 -6.64 8.50
CA LEU A 202 -19.73 -5.55 9.01
C LEU A 202 -21.18 -5.77 8.57
N GLU A 203 -21.39 -5.93 7.27
CA GLU A 203 -22.71 -5.91 6.63
C GLU A 203 -22.79 -7.02 5.57
N TRP A 204 -23.91 -7.74 5.55
CA TRP A 204 -24.27 -8.72 4.54
C TRP A 204 -25.46 -8.19 3.76
N TYR A 205 -25.45 -8.40 2.44
CA TYR A 205 -26.51 -7.97 1.54
C TYR A 205 -26.94 -9.16 0.68
N GLU A 206 -28.22 -9.51 0.75
CA GLU A 206 -28.77 -10.54 -0.13
C GLU A 206 -28.77 -10.07 -1.59
N GLY A 207 -28.77 -11.04 -2.50
CA GLY A 207 -28.77 -10.76 -3.92
C GLY A 207 -29.96 -9.90 -4.37
N GLY A 208 -29.69 -8.66 -4.77
CA GLY A 208 -30.70 -7.69 -5.18
C GLY A 208 -31.09 -6.64 -4.13
N GLU A 209 -30.56 -6.72 -2.90
CA GLU A 209 -30.71 -5.66 -1.88
C GLU A 209 -29.74 -4.48 -2.09
N HIS A 210 -28.89 -4.53 -3.12
CA HIS A 210 -27.84 -3.55 -3.38
C HIS A 210 -27.71 -3.17 -4.87
N GLU A 211 -27.12 -2.00 -5.13
CA GLU A 211 -26.93 -1.49 -6.49
C GLU A 211 -25.68 -2.02 -7.21
N TRP A 212 -24.73 -2.64 -6.49
CA TRP A 212 -23.48 -3.13 -7.06
C TRP A 212 -23.70 -4.20 -8.13
N LYS A 213 -23.00 -4.05 -9.26
CA LYS A 213 -23.07 -4.93 -10.43
C LYS A 213 -21.66 -5.24 -10.91
N ALA A 214 -21.47 -6.45 -11.43
CA ALA A 214 -20.23 -6.80 -12.12
C ALA A 214 -20.12 -6.03 -13.47
N PRO A 215 -18.91 -5.72 -13.95
CA PRO A 215 -18.70 -5.06 -15.22
C PRO A 215 -19.35 -5.77 -16.42
N THR A 216 -19.65 -4.98 -17.46
CA THR A 216 -20.26 -5.43 -18.72
C THR A 216 -19.27 -5.49 -19.89
N GLU A 217 -18.11 -4.85 -19.79
CA GLU A 217 -17.03 -5.03 -20.76
C GLU A 217 -16.34 -6.38 -20.49
N GLU A 218 -16.32 -7.26 -21.48
CA GLU A 218 -15.67 -8.57 -21.38
C GLU A 218 -14.20 -8.48 -21.77
N ALA A 219 -13.37 -9.27 -21.09
CA ALA A 219 -11.92 -9.29 -21.33
C ALA A 219 -11.57 -9.95 -22.67
N GLY A 220 -10.69 -9.30 -23.44
CA GLY A 220 -10.18 -9.83 -24.69
C GLY A 220 -9.19 -10.98 -24.48
N TYR A 221 -8.88 -11.71 -25.56
CA TYR A 221 -8.04 -12.92 -25.52
C TYR A 221 -6.68 -12.73 -24.82
N ALA A 222 -6.03 -11.56 -24.98
CA ALA A 222 -4.77 -11.27 -24.31
C ALA A 222 -4.94 -11.15 -22.77
N GLU A 223 -5.98 -10.45 -22.33
CA GLU A 223 -6.30 -10.20 -20.91
C GLU A 223 -6.69 -11.51 -20.22
N VAL A 224 -7.51 -12.34 -20.88
CA VAL A 224 -7.89 -13.69 -20.43
C VAL A 224 -6.67 -14.61 -20.32
N ASN A 225 -5.76 -14.62 -21.31
CA ASN A 225 -4.55 -15.44 -21.27
C ASN A 225 -3.61 -15.06 -20.12
N VAL A 226 -3.43 -13.76 -19.87
CA VAL A 226 -2.57 -13.26 -18.78
C VAL A 226 -3.17 -13.62 -17.42
N ALA A 227 -4.49 -13.44 -17.23
CA ALA A 227 -5.18 -13.87 -16.02
C ALA A 227 -5.13 -15.40 -15.81
N ALA A 228 -5.29 -16.19 -16.87
CA ALA A 228 -5.18 -17.65 -16.79
C ALA A 228 -3.78 -18.13 -16.39
N LYS A 229 -2.71 -17.45 -16.83
CA LYS A 229 -1.34 -17.70 -16.36
C LYS A 229 -1.20 -17.41 -14.87
N LEU A 230 -1.75 -16.30 -14.39
CA LEU A 230 -1.72 -15.93 -12.96
C LEU A 230 -2.51 -16.91 -12.09
N TRP A 231 -3.73 -17.28 -12.45
CA TRP A 231 -4.52 -18.28 -11.72
C TRP A 231 -3.89 -19.68 -11.73
N LYS A 232 -3.10 -20.02 -12.76
CA LYS A 232 -2.29 -21.24 -12.75
C LYS A 232 -1.12 -21.16 -11.75
N GLN A 233 -0.47 -20.00 -11.64
CA GLN A 233 0.60 -19.74 -10.66
C GLN A 233 0.04 -19.72 -9.23
N GLU A 234 -1.13 -19.12 -9.02
CA GLU A 234 -1.83 -19.04 -7.74
C GLU A 234 -2.17 -20.42 -7.15
N ARG A 235 -2.62 -21.34 -8.02
CA ARG A 235 -2.95 -22.74 -7.70
C ARG A 235 -1.74 -23.66 -7.56
N ALA A 236 -0.54 -23.22 -7.91
CA ALA A 236 0.67 -23.97 -7.62
C ALA A 236 1.01 -23.77 -6.13
N GLU A 237 1.09 -24.85 -5.35
CA GLU A 237 1.50 -24.76 -3.96
C GLU A 237 2.95 -24.23 -3.87
N PRO A 238 3.25 -23.36 -2.89
CA PRO A 238 4.63 -22.97 -2.62
C PRO A 238 5.41 -24.21 -2.17
N ALA A 239 6.56 -24.48 -2.82
CA ALA A 239 7.34 -25.70 -2.59
C ALA A 239 7.66 -25.91 -1.09
N SER A 240 7.14 -26.99 -0.53
CA SER A 240 6.97 -27.21 0.92
C SER A 240 8.23 -27.69 1.65
N ASN A 241 9.35 -27.01 1.43
CA ASN A 241 10.57 -27.18 2.23
C ASN A 241 10.43 -26.39 3.55
N GLY A 242 9.90 -27.04 4.58
CA GLY A 242 9.47 -26.41 5.84
C GLY A 242 10.55 -25.60 6.57
N LYS A 243 10.37 -24.27 6.61
CA LYS A 243 11.25 -23.33 7.32
C LYS A 243 10.47 -22.10 7.81
N GLU A 244 10.11 -22.07 9.09
CA GLU A 244 9.61 -20.83 9.72
C GLU A 244 10.67 -19.72 9.69
N ALA A 245 11.94 -20.10 9.88
CA ALA A 245 13.10 -19.21 9.77
C ALA A 245 13.31 -18.59 8.37
N GLU A 246 12.79 -19.19 7.29
CA GLU A 246 12.88 -18.59 5.95
C GLU A 246 11.74 -17.59 5.70
N ASN A 247 10.57 -17.79 6.31
CA ASN A 247 9.50 -16.78 6.36
C ASN A 247 9.92 -15.56 7.20
N GLU A 248 10.57 -15.78 8.34
CA GLU A 248 11.07 -14.72 9.22
C GLU A 248 12.19 -13.92 8.54
N ARG A 249 13.20 -14.60 7.98
CA ARG A 249 14.26 -13.95 7.20
C ARG A 249 13.72 -13.23 5.96
N ALA A 250 12.70 -13.77 5.28
CA ALA A 250 12.03 -13.09 4.17
C ALA A 250 11.23 -11.85 4.63
N LEU A 251 10.73 -11.83 5.86
CA LEU A 251 10.13 -10.65 6.48
C LEU A 251 11.18 -9.53 6.64
N GLU A 252 12.35 -9.85 7.22
CA GLU A 252 13.45 -8.91 7.42
C GLU A 252 14.02 -8.38 6.09
N ASP A 253 14.21 -9.26 5.12
CA ASP A 253 14.69 -8.90 3.79
C ASP A 253 13.66 -8.04 3.04
N PHE A 254 12.35 -8.33 3.21
CA PHE A 254 11.28 -7.50 2.66
C PHE A 254 11.22 -6.12 3.33
N GLU A 255 11.29 -6.04 4.66
CA GLU A 255 11.32 -4.77 5.39
C GLU A 255 12.53 -3.91 5.02
N SER A 256 13.73 -4.50 4.97
CA SER A 256 14.96 -3.77 4.68
C SER A 256 15.00 -3.27 3.22
N ARG A 257 14.53 -4.06 2.25
CA ARG A 257 14.29 -3.61 0.87
C ARG A 257 13.25 -2.48 0.81
N LYS A 258 12.18 -2.58 1.60
CA LYS A 258 11.07 -1.61 1.62
C LYS A 258 11.45 -0.28 2.29
N ARG A 259 12.36 -0.27 3.28
CA ARG A 259 12.98 0.95 3.81
C ARG A 259 13.81 1.65 2.72
N LYS A 260 14.58 0.90 1.93
CA LYS A 260 15.40 1.42 0.80
C LYS A 260 14.57 1.93 -0.39
N MET A 261 13.36 1.40 -0.60
CA MET A 261 12.46 1.84 -1.69
C MET A 261 11.80 3.22 -1.46
N GLY A 262 11.94 3.84 -0.28
CA GLY A 262 11.31 5.11 0.04
C GLY A 262 11.79 6.32 -0.79
N ASP A 263 13.05 6.29 -1.26
CA ASP A 263 13.66 7.43 -1.98
C ASP A 263 13.35 7.43 -3.50
N ASP A 264 13.00 6.27 -4.09
CA ASP A 264 12.86 6.07 -5.55
C ASP A 264 11.43 6.25 -6.11
N GLN A 265 10.62 7.11 -5.48
CA GLN A 265 9.23 7.39 -5.86
C GLN A 265 9.01 8.78 -6.53
N ASP A 266 10.08 9.56 -6.73
CA ASP A 266 10.02 10.99 -7.12
C ASP A 266 9.95 11.29 -8.65
N ASP A 267 9.87 10.28 -9.54
CA ASP A 267 9.60 10.46 -10.99
C ASP A 267 8.57 9.41 -11.48
N LEU A 268 7.27 9.74 -11.40
CA LEU A 268 6.15 9.02 -12.02
C LEU A 268 5.15 10.03 -12.62
N VAL A 269 4.34 9.56 -13.60
CA VAL A 269 3.30 10.33 -14.33
C VAL A 269 3.83 11.42 -15.26
N LEU A 270 4.41 10.99 -16.39
CA LEU A 270 4.18 11.68 -17.67
C LEU A 270 3.04 10.96 -18.41
N GLU A 271 1.82 11.46 -18.25
CA GLU A 271 0.70 11.15 -19.15
C GLU A 271 1.02 11.72 -20.54
N LYS A 272 1.68 10.93 -21.39
CA LYS A 272 1.70 11.21 -22.83
C LYS A 272 0.29 10.94 -23.38
N PRO A 273 -0.41 11.93 -23.94
CA PRO A 273 -1.69 11.66 -24.59
C PRO A 273 -1.47 10.68 -25.74
N THR A 274 -2.38 9.73 -25.89
CA THR A 274 -2.38 8.80 -27.01
C THR A 274 -2.46 9.59 -28.32
N LYS A 275 -1.57 9.30 -29.27
CA LYS A 275 -1.70 9.84 -30.62
C LYS A 275 -3.01 9.31 -31.19
N LYS A 276 -3.95 10.20 -31.51
CA LYS A 276 -5.06 9.85 -32.39
C LYS A 276 -4.48 9.42 -33.73
N VAL A 277 -4.59 8.13 -34.04
CA VAL A 277 -4.54 7.67 -35.43
C VAL A 277 -5.82 8.19 -36.08
N LYS A 278 -5.69 8.81 -37.26
CA LYS A 278 -6.83 8.95 -38.16
C LYS A 278 -6.96 7.63 -38.90
N GLU A 279 -8.09 6.97 -38.75
CA GLU A 279 -8.60 6.11 -39.80
C GLU A 279 -9.58 6.95 -40.61
N GLU A 280 -9.51 6.82 -41.93
CA GLU A 280 -10.35 7.55 -42.87
C GLU A 280 -11.52 6.63 -43.23
N VAL A 281 -12.75 7.14 -43.08
CA VAL A 281 -13.97 6.38 -43.36
C VAL A 281 -14.36 6.63 -44.81
N GLU A 282 -14.35 5.57 -45.62
CA GLU A 282 -14.99 5.58 -46.93
C GLU A 282 -16.47 5.25 -46.75
N GLU A 283 -17.35 6.07 -47.35
CA GLU A 283 -18.80 5.88 -47.35
C GLU A 283 -19.21 5.05 -48.57
N GLU A 284 -19.89 3.93 -48.36
CA GLU A 284 -20.85 3.38 -49.33
C GLU A 284 -22.19 3.11 -48.63
N ASN A 285 -23.27 3.09 -49.40
CA ASN A 285 -24.59 3.56 -48.96
C ASN A 285 -25.72 2.62 -49.40
N GLU A 286 -26.85 2.69 -48.67
CA GLU A 286 -28.13 2.01 -48.96
C GLU A 286 -28.09 0.45 -48.94
N ASP A 287 -29.19 -0.29 -48.78
CA ASP A 287 -30.61 0.09 -48.77
C ASP A 287 -31.43 -0.73 -47.73
N ALA A 288 -32.67 -0.33 -47.44
CA ALA A 288 -33.55 -0.96 -46.46
C ALA A 288 -34.81 -1.60 -47.09
N MET A 289 -35.14 -2.85 -46.72
CA MET A 289 -36.41 -3.49 -47.10
C MET A 289 -37.09 -4.22 -45.93
N MET A 290 -38.41 -4.35 -46.02
CA MET A 290 -39.33 -4.59 -44.90
C MET A 290 -40.20 -5.84 -45.05
N SER A 291 -40.54 -6.43 -43.91
CA SER A 291 -41.81 -7.11 -43.56
C SER A 291 -42.43 -8.18 -44.48
N GLY A 292 -42.58 -9.39 -43.92
CA GLY A 292 -43.53 -10.42 -44.36
C GLY A 292 -43.18 -11.81 -43.81
N GLY A 293 -44.11 -12.69 -43.43
CA GLY A 293 -45.57 -12.52 -43.30
C GLY A 293 -46.33 -13.85 -43.27
N LEU A 294 -46.78 -14.28 -42.08
CA LEU A 294 -47.78 -15.34 -41.82
C LEU A 294 -47.54 -16.76 -42.42
N SER A 295 -47.36 -17.73 -41.52
CA SER A 295 -48.07 -19.01 -41.60
C SER A 295 -48.37 -19.52 -40.18
N SER A 296 -49.43 -20.30 -40.02
CA SER A 296 -49.93 -20.74 -38.71
C SER A 296 -50.40 -22.19 -38.79
N ASP A 297 -50.10 -22.98 -37.77
CA ASP A 297 -50.81 -24.23 -37.52
C ASP A 297 -50.93 -24.52 -36.02
N LYS A 298 -51.95 -25.30 -35.64
CA LYS A 298 -52.25 -25.69 -34.26
C LYS A 298 -52.71 -27.14 -34.18
N THR A 299 -52.11 -27.92 -33.28
CA THR A 299 -52.84 -28.90 -32.44
C THR A 299 -52.08 -29.11 -31.11
N PRO A 300 -52.73 -29.56 -30.02
CA PRO A 300 -52.24 -29.36 -28.64
C PRO A 300 -51.83 -30.68 -27.93
N ILE A 301 -51.83 -30.67 -26.58
CA ILE A 301 -51.46 -31.73 -25.62
C ILE A 301 -49.94 -31.69 -25.33
N GLU A 302 -49.43 -31.76 -24.08
CA GLU A 302 -50.00 -32.23 -22.80
C GLU A 302 -49.68 -31.32 -21.60
N ASP A 303 -50.41 -31.43 -20.50
CA ASP A 303 -50.11 -30.73 -19.24
C ASP A 303 -48.83 -31.28 -18.57
N GLN A 304 -48.01 -30.38 -18.03
CA GLN A 304 -46.96 -30.68 -17.06
C GLN A 304 -47.08 -29.71 -15.87
N PRO A 305 -46.96 -30.16 -14.62
CA PRO A 305 -47.30 -29.36 -13.45
C PRO A 305 -46.33 -28.19 -13.26
N ILE A 306 -46.90 -26.98 -13.10
CA ILE A 306 -46.16 -25.75 -12.83
C ILE A 306 -45.36 -25.90 -11.53
N PRO A 307 -44.01 -25.74 -11.53
CA PRO A 307 -43.22 -25.66 -10.31
C PRO A 307 -43.65 -24.42 -9.50
N SER A 308 -44.33 -24.66 -8.37
CA SER A 308 -45.03 -23.60 -7.65
C SER A 308 -44.12 -22.80 -6.71
N LYS A 309 -43.28 -21.93 -7.28
CA LYS A 309 -42.87 -20.63 -6.71
C LYS A 309 -42.06 -19.84 -7.74
N GLU A 310 -42.20 -18.53 -7.70
CA GLU A 310 -41.34 -17.63 -8.47
C GLU A 310 -39.96 -17.58 -7.81
N ASP A 311 -38.99 -18.30 -8.38
CA ASP A 311 -37.57 -18.05 -8.12
C ASP A 311 -37.20 -16.69 -8.72
N VAL A 312 -37.56 -15.63 -7.98
CA VAL A 312 -37.06 -14.28 -8.21
C VAL A 312 -35.54 -14.39 -8.16
N LYS A 313 -34.90 -14.27 -9.32
CA LYS A 313 -33.45 -14.37 -9.47
C LYS A 313 -32.79 -13.23 -8.70
N LYS A 314 -32.51 -13.50 -7.42
CA LYS A 314 -31.63 -12.71 -6.57
C LYS A 314 -30.34 -12.43 -7.33
N GLY A 315 -29.87 -11.19 -7.26
CA GLY A 315 -28.59 -10.81 -7.84
C GLY A 315 -27.40 -11.56 -7.22
N PRO A 316 -26.17 -11.31 -7.68
CA PRO A 316 -24.99 -11.63 -6.87
C PRO A 316 -25.14 -11.02 -5.46
N PRO A 317 -24.84 -11.73 -4.37
CA PRO A 317 -24.80 -11.16 -3.02
C PRO A 317 -23.50 -10.38 -2.80
N ALA A 318 -23.48 -9.55 -1.75
CA ALA A 318 -22.29 -8.78 -1.37
C ALA A 318 -22.04 -8.78 0.14
N ALA A 319 -20.77 -8.59 0.50
CA ALA A 319 -20.30 -8.53 1.88
C ALA A 319 -19.42 -7.28 2.07
N LYS A 320 -19.76 -6.41 3.03
CA LYS A 320 -18.86 -5.35 3.48
C LYS A 320 -18.03 -5.85 4.65
N ILE A 321 -16.72 -5.86 4.49
CA ILE A 321 -15.77 -6.36 5.49
C ILE A 321 -14.82 -5.24 5.93
N ARG A 322 -14.40 -5.29 7.19
CA ARG A 322 -13.42 -4.39 7.81
C ARG A 322 -12.17 -5.16 8.18
N MET A 323 -11.00 -4.55 8.01
CA MET A 323 -9.72 -5.18 8.30
C MET A 323 -8.66 -4.19 8.75
N THR A 324 -7.81 -4.58 9.70
CA THR A 324 -6.55 -3.89 10.01
C THR A 324 -5.39 -4.80 9.62
N VAL A 325 -4.54 -4.29 8.72
CA VAL A 325 -3.52 -5.05 8.01
C VAL A 325 -2.15 -4.40 8.11
N SER A 326 -1.11 -5.21 7.98
CA SER A 326 0.27 -4.77 7.84
C SER A 326 0.56 -4.24 6.42
N SER A 327 1.80 -3.79 6.19
CA SER A 327 2.17 -3.17 4.93
C SER A 327 2.41 -4.15 3.79
N GLY A 328 1.87 -3.87 2.61
CA GLY A 328 2.04 -4.71 1.42
C GLY A 328 0.85 -5.65 1.14
N PHE A 329 -0.15 -5.66 2.03
CA PHE A 329 -1.43 -6.32 1.82
C PHE A 329 -2.22 -5.69 0.67
N TYR A 330 -2.79 -6.54 -0.20
CA TYR A 330 -3.68 -6.15 -1.29
C TYR A 330 -5.11 -6.60 -1.00
N VAL A 331 -5.99 -5.63 -0.73
CA VAL A 331 -7.41 -5.88 -0.47
C VAL A 331 -8.10 -6.49 -1.71
N ARG A 332 -7.66 -6.13 -2.92
CA ARG A 332 -8.12 -6.72 -4.18
C ARG A 332 -7.83 -8.23 -4.28
N SER A 333 -6.65 -8.69 -3.88
CA SER A 333 -6.37 -10.14 -3.78
C SER A 333 -7.29 -10.80 -2.76
N LEU A 334 -7.46 -10.23 -1.55
CA LEU A 334 -8.40 -10.79 -0.56
C LEU A 334 -9.83 -10.97 -1.12
N CYS A 335 -10.34 -10.00 -1.89
CA CYS A 335 -11.67 -10.08 -2.50
C CYS A 335 -11.77 -11.22 -3.53
N HIS A 336 -10.74 -11.38 -4.36
CA HIS A 336 -10.62 -12.45 -5.34
C HIS A 336 -10.53 -13.83 -4.67
N ASP A 337 -9.55 -13.99 -3.79
CA ASP A 337 -9.18 -15.25 -3.14
C ASP A 337 -10.35 -15.76 -2.27
N LEU A 338 -11.04 -14.85 -1.56
CA LEU A 338 -12.24 -15.18 -0.78
C LEU A 338 -13.35 -15.74 -1.66
N GLY A 339 -13.60 -15.13 -2.82
CA GLY A 339 -14.61 -15.61 -3.76
C GLY A 339 -14.25 -16.96 -4.39
N ALA A 340 -12.97 -17.17 -4.73
CA ALA A 340 -12.47 -18.42 -5.29
C ALA A 340 -12.62 -19.60 -4.32
N ASP A 341 -12.18 -19.42 -3.07
CA ASP A 341 -12.24 -20.45 -2.02
C ASP A 341 -13.66 -20.74 -1.51
N LEU A 342 -14.62 -19.84 -1.75
CA LEU A 342 -16.05 -20.08 -1.54
C LEU A 342 -16.71 -20.80 -2.73
N GLY A 343 -15.93 -21.33 -3.68
CA GLY A 343 -16.42 -22.06 -4.85
C GLY A 343 -17.05 -21.16 -5.91
N SER A 344 -16.66 -19.89 -5.96
CA SER A 344 -17.25 -18.85 -6.81
C SER A 344 -16.16 -17.97 -7.44
N ALA A 345 -16.45 -16.68 -7.55
CA ALA A 345 -15.54 -15.61 -7.90
C ALA A 345 -15.90 -14.38 -7.07
N GLY A 346 -14.93 -13.50 -6.80
CA GLY A 346 -15.15 -12.27 -6.05
C GLY A 346 -14.39 -11.10 -6.67
N LEU A 347 -14.95 -9.89 -6.58
CA LEU A 347 -14.31 -8.65 -6.99
C LEU A 347 -14.59 -7.52 -5.99
N MET A 348 -13.68 -6.56 -5.91
CA MET A 348 -13.78 -5.39 -5.03
C MET A 348 -14.64 -4.28 -5.66
N THR A 349 -15.79 -3.94 -5.08
CA THR A 349 -16.68 -2.88 -5.61
C THR A 349 -16.50 -1.53 -4.93
N SER A 350 -16.10 -1.51 -3.65
CA SER A 350 -15.79 -0.31 -2.89
C SER A 350 -14.53 -0.52 -2.06
N LEU A 351 -13.77 0.54 -1.78
CA LEU A 351 -12.66 0.51 -0.83
C LEU A 351 -12.50 1.87 -0.15
N VAL A 352 -12.39 1.87 1.18
CA VAL A 352 -12.16 3.04 2.02
C VAL A 352 -10.98 2.75 2.94
N ARG A 353 -9.89 3.52 2.87
CA ARG A 353 -8.83 3.47 3.88
C ARG A 353 -9.21 4.37 5.05
N VAL A 354 -9.86 3.79 6.06
CA VAL A 354 -10.35 4.51 7.24
C VAL A 354 -9.21 5.02 8.12
N ARG A 355 -8.08 4.31 8.18
CA ARG A 355 -6.89 4.68 8.96
C ARG A 355 -5.58 4.31 8.27
N GLN A 356 -4.55 5.13 8.44
CA GLN A 356 -3.16 4.77 8.17
C GLN A 356 -2.26 5.31 9.29
N GLY A 357 -1.66 4.42 10.09
CA GLY A 357 -0.85 4.81 11.24
C GLY A 357 -1.67 5.65 12.22
N GLN A 358 -1.22 6.87 12.50
CA GLN A 358 -1.89 7.85 13.37
C GLN A 358 -3.02 8.64 12.69
N PHE A 359 -3.18 8.55 11.37
CA PHE A 359 -4.15 9.34 10.61
C PHE A 359 -5.44 8.56 10.39
N GLU A 360 -6.59 9.15 10.74
CA GLU A 360 -7.90 8.51 10.75
C GLU A 360 -9.01 9.48 10.29
N LEU A 361 -9.94 8.98 9.46
CA LEU A 361 -11.03 9.79 8.91
C LEU A 361 -11.88 10.42 10.02
N GLY A 362 -12.29 11.67 9.80
CA GLY A 362 -13.07 12.46 10.76
C GLY A 362 -12.30 12.98 11.99
N LYS A 363 -10.99 12.71 12.11
CA LYS A 363 -10.16 13.18 13.25
C LYS A 363 -9.07 14.17 12.84
N ASN A 364 -8.13 13.74 12.00
CA ASN A 364 -6.90 14.46 11.67
C ASN A 364 -6.56 14.34 10.18
N VAL A 365 -7.58 14.44 9.34
CA VAL A 365 -7.52 14.27 7.89
C VAL A 365 -8.32 15.41 7.26
N LEU A 366 -7.66 16.23 6.43
CA LEU A 366 -8.29 17.29 5.66
C LEU A 366 -9.29 16.68 4.67
N ASP A 367 -10.49 17.25 4.51
CA ASP A 367 -11.39 16.78 3.46
C ASP A 367 -10.97 17.32 2.08
N TYR A 368 -11.12 16.53 1.01
CA TYR A 368 -10.67 16.98 -0.31
C TYR A 368 -11.48 18.18 -0.81
N ASP A 369 -12.79 18.18 -0.55
CA ASP A 369 -13.70 19.24 -0.98
C ASP A 369 -13.41 20.59 -0.29
N ASP A 370 -12.63 20.62 0.79
CA ASP A 370 -12.19 21.87 1.41
C ASP A 370 -11.16 22.63 0.56
N LEU A 371 -10.44 21.95 -0.35
CA LEU A 371 -9.52 22.60 -1.29
C LEU A 371 -10.27 23.54 -2.23
N GLU A 372 -11.45 23.13 -2.70
CA GLU A 372 -12.30 23.90 -3.62
C GLU A 372 -13.03 25.06 -2.91
N LYS A 373 -13.08 25.06 -1.56
CA LYS A 373 -13.74 26.10 -0.74
C LYS A 373 -12.85 27.31 -0.39
N GLY A 374 -11.57 27.30 -0.78
CA GLY A 374 -10.64 28.43 -0.58
C GLY A 374 -9.65 28.27 0.57
N GLU A 375 -8.55 29.03 0.53
CA GLU A 375 -7.46 28.98 1.52
C GLU A 375 -7.92 29.37 2.93
N GLU A 376 -8.98 30.18 3.03
CA GLU A 376 -9.66 30.51 4.29
C GLU A 376 -10.32 29.30 4.98
N VAL A 377 -10.54 28.19 4.26
CA VAL A 377 -11.11 26.93 4.79
C VAL A 377 -10.05 25.85 4.98
N TRP A 378 -9.21 25.59 3.99
CA TRP A 378 -8.20 24.52 4.09
C TRP A 378 -6.90 24.98 4.79
N GLY A 379 -6.51 26.26 4.65
CA GLY A 379 -5.29 26.82 5.24
C GLY A 379 -5.22 26.67 6.78
N PRO A 380 -6.28 27.04 7.54
CA PRO A 380 -6.34 26.83 8.99
C PRO A 380 -6.15 25.38 9.43
N GLN A 381 -6.65 24.44 8.62
CA GLN A 381 -6.55 23.00 8.91
C GLN A 381 -5.14 22.48 8.59
N VAL A 382 -4.57 22.87 7.45
CA VAL A 382 -3.21 22.47 7.04
C VAL A 382 -2.15 23.06 7.96
N GLU A 383 -2.23 24.34 8.34
CA GLU A 383 -1.28 24.94 9.30
C GLU A 383 -1.33 24.18 10.64
N LYS A 384 -2.54 23.92 11.15
CA LYS A 384 -2.76 23.13 12.38
C LYS A 384 -2.14 21.73 12.27
N TYR A 385 -2.45 20.96 11.23
CA TYR A 385 -1.97 19.56 11.12
C TYR A 385 -0.45 19.48 10.97
N LEU A 386 0.16 20.41 10.23
CA LEU A 386 1.62 20.49 10.12
C LEU A 386 2.28 20.87 11.46
N ASP A 387 1.66 21.73 12.26
CA ASP A 387 2.14 22.09 13.59
C ASP A 387 1.99 20.97 14.62
N GLU A 388 0.85 20.28 14.63
CA GLU A 388 0.65 19.08 15.46
C GLU A 388 1.68 18.00 15.11
N TRP A 389 1.93 17.78 13.81
CA TRP A 389 2.99 16.88 13.33
C TRP A 389 4.39 17.29 13.82
N ASN A 390 4.74 18.57 13.68
CA ASN A 390 6.06 19.08 14.06
C ASN A 390 6.27 19.06 15.59
N ALA A 391 5.23 19.33 16.38
CA ALA A 391 5.28 19.22 17.84
C ALA A 391 5.56 17.78 18.29
N LEU A 392 4.81 16.81 17.76
CA LEU A 392 5.02 15.38 18.02
C LEU A 392 6.42 14.92 17.57
N SER A 393 6.82 15.30 16.35
CA SER A 393 8.12 14.97 15.76
C SER A 393 9.32 15.52 16.54
N ASN A 394 9.12 16.61 17.30
CA ASN A 394 10.15 17.18 18.16
C ASN A 394 10.15 16.54 19.56
N ALA A 395 8.97 16.26 20.13
CA ALA A 395 8.85 15.54 21.39
C ALA A 395 9.50 14.14 21.30
N GLU A 396 9.25 13.40 20.21
CA GLU A 396 9.91 12.11 19.96
C GLU A 396 11.45 12.21 19.84
N LYS A 397 11.98 13.34 19.37
CA LYS A 397 13.44 13.53 19.26
C LYS A 397 14.05 13.84 20.61
N VAL A 398 13.38 14.64 21.44
CA VAL A 398 13.82 14.92 22.82
C VAL A 398 13.90 13.63 23.61
N THR A 399 12.81 12.85 23.68
CA THR A 399 12.80 11.60 24.44
C THR A 399 13.83 10.57 23.93
N LYS A 400 13.98 10.40 22.61
CA LYS A 400 15.02 9.53 22.02
C LYS A 400 16.44 10.00 22.32
N THR A 401 16.67 11.31 22.47
CA THR A 401 17.99 11.87 22.83
C THR A 401 18.28 11.68 24.32
N GLU A 402 17.27 11.85 25.18
CA GLU A 402 17.37 11.61 26.62
C GLU A 402 17.63 10.12 26.92
N THR A 403 16.85 9.19 26.34
CA THR A 403 17.11 7.75 26.48
C THR A 403 18.39 7.28 25.77
N GLY A 404 18.94 8.11 24.87
CA GLY A 404 20.21 7.85 24.20
C GLY A 404 21.43 8.31 25.01
N ALA A 405 21.24 9.13 26.05
CA ALA A 405 22.33 9.74 26.82
C ALA A 405 22.89 8.82 27.92
N GLU A 406 22.13 7.83 28.41
CA GLU A 406 22.57 6.88 29.45
C GLU A 406 23.54 5.79 28.92
N SER A 407 24.10 5.96 27.71
CA SER A 407 24.92 4.95 27.03
C SER A 407 26.22 5.50 26.40
N THR A 408 26.89 6.47 27.03
CA THR A 408 28.36 6.59 26.91
C THR A 408 29.04 7.30 28.08
N THR A 409 30.15 6.71 28.53
CA THR A 409 31.30 7.31 29.24
C THR A 409 31.05 8.08 30.55
N GLU A 410 31.39 7.43 31.67
CA GLU A 410 32.26 8.06 32.66
C GLU A 410 33.62 7.31 32.72
N THR A 411 34.68 8.00 32.30
CA THR A 411 36.07 7.65 32.64
C THR A 411 36.65 8.85 33.37
N ALA A 412 36.42 8.94 34.68
CA ALA A 412 36.89 10.04 35.52
C ALA A 412 38.19 9.67 36.25
N ALA A 413 39.08 10.65 36.43
CA ALA A 413 40.39 10.45 37.06
C ALA A 413 40.33 10.46 38.60
N ALA A 414 41.33 9.85 39.24
CA ALA A 414 41.40 9.73 40.70
C ALA A 414 41.60 11.10 41.40
N PRO A 415 40.85 11.40 42.48
CA PRO A 415 41.14 12.52 43.37
C PRO A 415 42.24 12.16 44.39
N SER A 416 42.85 13.19 44.98
CA SER A 416 43.89 13.09 46.01
C SER A 416 43.34 12.87 47.42
N VAL A 417 44.20 12.40 48.32
CA VAL A 417 43.94 12.12 49.75
C VAL A 417 43.56 13.38 50.53
N GLU A 418 42.57 13.26 51.42
CA GLU A 418 42.49 14.05 52.65
C GLU A 418 41.93 13.16 53.80
N GLU A 419 42.12 13.56 55.05
CA GLU A 419 42.15 12.65 56.21
C GLU A 419 40.79 12.34 56.86
N ALA A 420 40.72 11.18 57.53
CA ALA A 420 39.59 10.80 58.40
C ALA A 420 40.08 10.45 59.82
N PRO A 421 39.46 11.01 60.88
CA PRO A 421 39.65 10.53 62.26
C PRO A 421 38.57 9.51 62.68
N ALA A 422 38.96 8.57 63.53
CA ALA A 422 38.18 7.39 63.92
C ALA A 422 37.10 7.65 65.00
N ALA A 423 36.17 6.69 65.12
CA ALA A 423 35.78 6.14 66.42
C ALA A 423 35.17 4.72 66.27
N GLU A 424 35.77 3.75 66.98
CA GLU A 424 35.16 2.61 67.72
C GLU A 424 34.05 1.75 67.04
N ALA A 425 34.27 0.46 66.77
CA ALA A 425 34.22 -0.69 67.71
C ALA A 425 32.78 -1.02 68.20
N GLU A 426 32.32 -2.26 68.39
CA GLU A 426 32.82 -3.64 68.11
C GLU A 426 31.53 -4.47 67.74
N ILE A 427 31.39 -5.80 67.57
CA ILE A 427 32.14 -7.02 67.96
C ILE A 427 31.66 -8.22 67.08
N LYS A 428 32.55 -9.17 66.70
CA LYS A 428 32.41 -10.67 66.53
C LYS A 428 31.15 -11.29 65.86
N ASP A 429 31.08 -12.54 65.38
CA ASP A 429 31.94 -13.66 64.94
C ASP A 429 30.96 -14.60 64.12
N GLU A 430 31.28 -15.69 63.42
CA GLU A 430 32.44 -16.60 63.37
C GLU A 430 32.49 -17.34 61.99
N THR A 431 33.41 -18.31 61.88
CA THR A 431 33.76 -19.27 60.81
C THR A 431 32.61 -20.24 60.38
N ILE A 432 32.69 -21.20 59.44
CA ILE A 432 33.70 -21.87 58.55
C ILE A 432 32.93 -22.39 57.27
N GLU A 433 33.38 -23.01 56.16
CA GLU A 433 34.55 -23.77 55.62
C GLU A 433 34.68 -23.47 54.08
N ILE A 434 35.81 -23.52 53.35
CA ILE A 434 36.54 -24.65 52.67
C ILE A 434 35.60 -25.56 51.81
N GLN A 435 35.82 -25.90 50.52
CA GLN A 435 37.07 -26.30 49.82
C GLN A 435 37.13 -25.90 48.32
N GLN A 436 38.25 -26.20 47.63
CA GLN A 436 38.55 -25.93 46.20
C GLN A 436 38.70 -27.24 45.40
N GLU A 437 38.45 -27.22 44.08
CA GLU A 437 38.94 -28.27 43.15
C GLU A 437 39.43 -27.73 41.77
N LYS A 438 40.07 -28.63 41.01
CA LYS A 438 41.06 -28.43 39.93
C LYS A 438 41.15 -29.69 39.06
N ASN A 439 41.72 -29.78 37.85
CA ASN A 439 42.30 -28.88 36.82
C ASN A 439 42.27 -29.68 35.48
N GLU A 440 42.66 -29.26 34.27
CA GLU A 440 43.36 -28.09 33.67
C GLU A 440 42.84 -27.95 32.21
N THR A 441 43.31 -26.96 31.43
CA THR A 441 43.18 -26.96 29.95
C THR A 441 44.53 -26.63 29.29
N THR A 442 44.92 -27.38 28.24
CA THR A 442 46.17 -27.16 27.48
C THR A 442 46.00 -27.37 25.96
N ASP A 443 46.87 -26.69 25.21
CA ASP A 443 46.83 -26.47 23.76
C ASP A 443 47.20 -27.68 22.88
N ILE A 444 47.02 -27.54 21.55
CA ILE A 444 48.11 -27.62 20.54
C ILE A 444 47.61 -27.07 19.18
N LYS A 445 48.54 -26.72 18.27
CA LYS A 445 48.31 -25.92 17.06
C LYS A 445 49.22 -26.36 15.88
N GLU A 446 48.76 -26.10 14.66
CA GLU A 446 49.53 -25.97 13.39
C GLU A 446 50.12 -27.22 12.66
N GLU A 447 50.56 -26.97 11.42
CA GLU A 447 50.95 -27.88 10.31
C GLU A 447 49.78 -28.67 9.63
N LYS A 448 49.78 -28.93 8.30
CA LYS A 448 50.79 -28.67 7.24
C LYS A 448 50.16 -28.44 5.85
N ASP A 449 50.99 -28.03 4.88
CA ASP A 449 50.65 -27.72 3.48
C ASP A 449 51.34 -28.72 2.50
N GLU A 450 51.17 -28.53 1.18
CA GLU A 450 51.60 -29.42 0.06
C GLU A 450 50.76 -30.72 -0.09
N MET A 451 50.47 -31.23 -1.30
CA MET A 451 51.33 -31.35 -2.49
C MET A 451 50.56 -31.30 -3.84
N THR A 452 51.24 -30.93 -4.92
CA THR A 452 50.70 -30.85 -6.29
C THR A 452 51.02 -32.09 -7.15
N GLU A 453 50.12 -32.49 -8.05
CA GLU A 453 50.48 -33.26 -9.26
C GLU A 453 49.63 -32.82 -10.49
N SER A 454 49.94 -33.34 -11.68
CA SER A 454 49.92 -32.56 -12.94
C SER A 454 48.87 -32.96 -14.02
N LYS A 455 48.92 -32.22 -15.13
CA LYS A 455 48.13 -32.38 -16.37
C LYS A 455 48.46 -33.64 -17.18
N GLU A 456 47.76 -33.78 -18.32
CA GLU A 456 47.92 -34.71 -19.46
C GLU A 456 47.14 -36.03 -19.30
N GLU A 457 46.43 -36.57 -20.31
CA GLU A 457 46.11 -36.13 -21.69
C GLU A 457 44.82 -36.85 -22.19
N LYS A 458 44.38 -36.57 -23.44
CA LYS A 458 43.30 -37.21 -24.24
C LYS A 458 41.86 -36.78 -23.86
N ALA A 459 40.94 -36.42 -24.76
CA ALA A 459 40.74 -36.66 -26.20
C ALA A 459 40.13 -38.02 -26.58
N ASP A 460 39.30 -37.99 -27.63
CA ASP A 460 38.56 -39.10 -28.29
C ASP A 460 37.50 -39.85 -27.46
N ALA A 461 36.27 -39.29 -27.45
CA ALA A 461 34.99 -40.02 -27.58
C ALA A 461 33.86 -39.06 -28.02
#